data_AF-A0A0E9LWF0-F1
#
_entry.id   AF-A0A0E9LWF0-F1
#
_cell.length_a   1.000
_cell.length_b   1.000
_cell.length_c   1.000
_cell.angle_alpha   90.00
_cell.angle_beta   90.00
_cell.angle_gamma   90.00
#
_symmetry.space_group_name_H-M   'P 1'
#
loop_
_entity.id
_entity.type
_entity.pdbx_description
1 polymer ?
#
loop_
_entity_poly.entity_id
_entity_poly.type
_entity_poly.pdbx_seq_one_letter_code
_entity_poly.pdbx_strand_id
1 'polypeptide(L)'
;MKNIKSIATGVLLSLLAVAGFSACSDMLEVDPADVLTEDEFYRDKFDADAAIRGLYGKLFDLGPQFVVLNELRADLMDVTVNADHHLREISNHEEVSADNPWVDPKPFYSLINNCNNVIENLDRMLVELKLDEEAYNARISDVYVLRSWLYYQLVLHYGEVPYITEPVETFEDLEDINAGNAPVLGVEAMMAQLMSDIGQNVPSMGTYTDESMYRVIDGFHTRTMFIDRMFFYADLLLWMGEYQQSALIYKMIMERHHGGYGGYNEFDQYKLPFWNAAASDNPGSSKYNSGYLRYFDSDLSSVVNFWPLMFEDYGDANYYGEWIWILNYHRHYEPSPFYDLFSHLHGDYKLKPSENIIKDWNSQTQANGFLGDFRGYMEDVFGNTGSYQMVGNDPVITKFTAEFDELNPLERPGRLPLLRAAGLHLRYAEAANRAGQTYLASAFLNNGVRAAYPGSDMYAGNDYTYRNISYETDVYGNIVYEYILEDDVVVDSTMNLLPSPFDFDARQTSDGDIPSIYRGEWHRGIGVRGRVRMAPIQLPTDEDPMLFLEEQIIEESGRELAFEGQRWADLVRIAIRRGDNAFLADRIAEKFIEAGEPGNAEEVRSRLMNRDNWFLPLQR
;
A
#
# COMPACT_ATOMS: atom_id res chain seq x y z
N MET A 1 -45.71 -21.93 -83.40
CA MET A 1 -45.11 -20.78 -82.67
C MET A 1 -45.29 -20.86 -81.14
N LYS A 2 -45.20 -22.04 -80.50
CA LYS A 2 -45.26 -22.17 -79.02
C LYS A 2 -43.91 -22.53 -78.36
N ASN A 3 -42.91 -23.00 -79.13
CA ASN A 3 -41.65 -23.51 -78.55
C ASN A 3 -40.50 -22.49 -78.53
N ILE A 4 -40.63 -21.32 -79.18
CA ILE A 4 -39.57 -20.28 -79.18
C ILE A 4 -39.66 -19.39 -77.92
N LYS A 5 -40.87 -19.21 -77.36
CA LYS A 5 -41.06 -18.42 -76.12
C LYS A 5 -40.54 -19.16 -74.87
N SER A 6 -40.60 -20.50 -74.84
CA SER A 6 -40.11 -21.30 -73.70
C SER A 6 -38.59 -21.33 -73.57
N ILE A 7 -37.85 -21.26 -74.67
CA ILE A 7 -36.38 -21.30 -74.68
C ILE A 7 -35.81 -19.92 -74.32
N ALA A 8 -36.45 -18.83 -74.78
CA ALA A 8 -36.05 -17.48 -74.41
C ALA A 8 -36.24 -17.18 -72.90
N THR A 9 -37.29 -17.72 -72.27
CA THR A 9 -37.51 -17.57 -70.82
C THR A 9 -36.54 -18.43 -69.99
N GLY A 10 -36.14 -19.62 -70.48
CA GLY A 10 -35.16 -20.48 -69.81
C GLY A 10 -33.72 -19.96 -69.87
N VAL A 11 -33.34 -19.29 -70.97
CA VAL A 11 -32.01 -18.66 -71.11
C VAL A 11 -31.93 -17.36 -70.30
N LEU A 12 -33.03 -16.60 -70.19
CA LEU A 12 -33.06 -15.39 -69.36
C LEU A 12 -33.04 -15.71 -67.85
N LEU A 13 -33.67 -16.80 -67.40
CA LEU A 13 -33.58 -17.25 -66.00
C LEU A 13 -32.21 -17.86 -65.64
N SER A 14 -31.51 -18.48 -66.59
CA SER A 14 -30.17 -19.03 -66.35
C SER A 14 -29.06 -17.97 -66.42
N LEU A 15 -29.24 -16.88 -67.20
CA LEU A 15 -28.36 -15.71 -67.15
C LEU A 15 -28.57 -14.84 -65.90
N LEU A 16 -29.77 -14.84 -65.30
CA LEU A 16 -30.00 -14.20 -64.00
C LEU A 16 -29.45 -15.00 -62.81
N ALA A 17 -29.27 -16.32 -62.95
CA ALA A 17 -28.72 -17.17 -61.89
C ALA A 17 -27.18 -17.13 -61.79
N VAL A 18 -26.48 -16.67 -62.83
CA VAL A 18 -25.01 -16.58 -62.87
C VAL A 18 -24.48 -15.19 -62.48
N ALA A 19 -25.36 -14.17 -62.43
CA ALA A 19 -24.99 -12.83 -61.97
C ALA A 19 -25.04 -12.64 -60.44
N GLY A 20 -25.32 -13.70 -59.67
CA GLY A 20 -25.53 -13.64 -58.21
C GLY A 20 -24.32 -13.98 -57.33
N PHE A 21 -23.13 -14.22 -57.89
CA PHE A 21 -21.97 -14.72 -57.12
C PHE A 21 -20.72 -13.83 -57.16
N SER A 22 -20.82 -12.56 -57.55
CA SER A 22 -19.65 -11.66 -57.63
C SER A 22 -19.75 -10.38 -56.80
N ALA A 23 -20.48 -10.39 -55.68
CA ALA A 23 -20.48 -9.27 -54.74
C ALA A 23 -20.94 -9.73 -53.34
N CYS A 24 -20.02 -10.32 -52.57
CA CYS A 24 -20.03 -10.34 -51.10
C CYS A 24 -18.69 -10.95 -50.63
N SER A 25 -17.57 -10.26 -50.89
CA SER A 25 -16.39 -10.38 -50.04
C SER A 25 -16.61 -9.60 -48.73
N ASP A 26 -17.30 -8.46 -48.79
CA ASP A 26 -17.54 -7.55 -47.64
C ASP A 26 -18.58 -8.05 -46.62
N MET A 27 -19.15 -9.25 -46.79
CA MET A 27 -20.08 -9.84 -45.80
C MET A 27 -19.47 -11.02 -45.03
N LEU A 28 -18.21 -11.36 -45.33
CA LEU A 28 -17.41 -12.32 -44.57
C LEU A 28 -16.30 -11.63 -43.74
N GLU A 29 -16.08 -10.33 -43.94
CA GLU A 29 -15.38 -9.44 -43.03
C GLU A 29 -16.44 -8.53 -42.37
N VAL A 30 -17.19 -9.10 -41.44
CA VAL A 30 -17.89 -8.26 -40.46
C VAL A 30 -16.85 -8.02 -39.37
N ASP A 31 -16.18 -6.87 -39.40
CA ASP A 31 -15.47 -6.38 -38.22
C ASP A 31 -16.46 -6.47 -37.05
N PRO A 32 -16.09 -7.10 -35.91
CA PRO A 32 -17.01 -7.21 -34.79
C PRO A 32 -17.48 -5.80 -34.45
N ALA A 33 -18.77 -5.52 -34.59
CA ALA A 33 -19.33 -4.17 -34.50
C ALA A 33 -19.13 -3.48 -33.12
N ASP A 34 -18.52 -4.19 -32.17
CA ASP A 34 -18.21 -3.76 -30.81
C ASP A 34 -16.72 -3.94 -30.42
N VAL A 35 -15.83 -4.32 -31.34
CA VAL A 35 -14.38 -4.38 -31.07
C VAL A 35 -13.71 -3.28 -31.88
N LEU A 36 -13.40 -2.17 -31.22
CA LEU A 36 -12.48 -1.16 -31.78
C LEU A 36 -11.16 -1.88 -32.06
N THR A 37 -10.68 -1.82 -33.31
CA THR A 37 -9.32 -2.27 -33.61
C THR A 37 -8.32 -1.41 -32.82
N GLU A 38 -7.12 -1.92 -32.52
CA GLU A 38 -6.14 -1.13 -31.74
C GLU A 38 -5.83 0.22 -32.40
N ASP A 39 -5.77 0.26 -33.73
CA ASP A 39 -5.58 1.48 -34.52
C ASP A 39 -6.72 2.50 -34.34
N GLU A 40 -7.95 2.01 -34.10
CA GLU A 40 -9.14 2.82 -33.86
C GLU A 40 -9.30 3.22 -32.39
N PHE A 41 -8.66 2.50 -31.46
CA PHE A 41 -8.71 2.81 -30.04
C PHE A 41 -7.72 3.91 -29.65
N TYR A 42 -6.45 3.81 -30.02
CA TYR A 42 -5.41 4.75 -29.57
C TYR A 42 -5.29 6.00 -30.45
N ARG A 43 -6.24 6.93 -30.31
CA ARG A 43 -6.30 8.14 -31.16
C ARG A 43 -5.90 9.41 -30.46
N ASP A 44 -6.21 9.54 -29.18
CA ASP A 44 -5.94 10.74 -28.40
C ASP A 44 -5.63 10.45 -26.93
N LYS A 45 -5.34 11.53 -26.19
CA LYS A 45 -5.02 11.52 -24.77
C LYS A 45 -6.10 10.86 -23.89
N PHE A 46 -7.37 11.01 -24.23
CA PHE A 46 -8.46 10.44 -23.43
C PHE A 46 -8.58 8.93 -23.63
N ASP A 47 -8.32 8.45 -24.85
CA ASP A 47 -8.23 7.02 -25.14
C ASP A 47 -7.05 6.39 -24.36
N ALA A 48 -5.88 7.05 -24.33
CA ALA A 48 -4.75 6.64 -23.50
C ALA A 48 -5.10 6.59 -21.99
N ASP A 49 -5.82 7.58 -21.48
CA ASP A 49 -6.28 7.59 -20.08
C ASP A 49 -7.26 6.46 -19.78
N ALA A 50 -8.13 6.13 -20.74
CA ALA A 50 -9.06 5.01 -20.63
C ALA A 50 -8.30 3.67 -20.60
N ALA A 51 -7.25 3.52 -21.40
CA ALA A 51 -6.38 2.34 -21.39
C ALA A 51 -5.77 2.10 -20.00
N ILE A 52 -5.16 3.14 -19.41
CA ILE A 52 -4.53 3.05 -18.09
C ILE A 52 -5.57 2.74 -17.00
N ARG A 53 -6.74 3.39 -17.03
CA ARG A 53 -7.83 3.05 -16.11
C ARG A 53 -8.33 1.62 -16.29
N GLY A 54 -8.32 1.11 -17.52
CA GLY A 54 -8.61 -0.30 -17.81
C GLY A 54 -7.62 -1.26 -17.14
N LEU A 55 -6.32 -0.92 -17.14
CA LEU A 55 -5.30 -1.68 -16.41
C LEU A 55 -5.59 -1.70 -14.90
N TYR A 56 -5.89 -0.54 -14.31
CA TYR A 56 -6.27 -0.48 -12.89
C TYR A 56 -7.60 -1.19 -12.61
N GLY A 57 -8.56 -1.17 -13.54
CA GLY A 57 -9.77 -2.00 -13.46
C GLY A 57 -9.45 -3.48 -13.34
N LYS A 58 -8.48 -3.98 -14.12
CA LYS A 58 -7.99 -5.37 -14.01
C LYS A 58 -7.20 -5.65 -12.72
N LEU A 59 -6.64 -4.62 -12.09
CA LEU A 59 -6.00 -4.77 -10.80
C LEU A 59 -7.02 -5.05 -9.67
N PHE A 60 -8.28 -4.58 -9.79
CA PHE A 60 -9.32 -4.91 -8.82
C PHE A 60 -9.62 -6.42 -8.77
N ASP A 61 -9.59 -7.09 -9.92
CA ASP A 61 -9.76 -8.56 -10.05
C ASP A 61 -8.70 -9.32 -9.22
N LEU A 62 -7.49 -8.75 -9.07
CA LEU A 62 -6.38 -9.33 -8.31
C LEU A 62 -6.46 -9.08 -6.80
N GLY A 63 -7.34 -8.19 -6.33
CA GLY A 63 -7.40 -7.76 -4.93
C GLY A 63 -7.52 -8.91 -3.91
N PRO A 64 -8.45 -9.87 -4.09
CA PRO A 64 -8.55 -11.05 -3.22
C PRO A 64 -7.26 -11.88 -3.19
N GLN A 65 -6.68 -12.15 -4.36
CA GLN A 65 -5.45 -12.93 -4.47
C GLN A 65 -4.29 -12.21 -3.77
N PHE A 66 -4.17 -10.90 -3.96
CA PHE A 66 -3.19 -10.06 -3.29
C PHE A 66 -3.29 -10.16 -1.76
N VAL A 67 -4.49 -10.02 -1.18
CA VAL A 67 -4.68 -10.11 0.28
C VAL A 67 -4.36 -11.52 0.80
N VAL A 68 -4.87 -12.56 0.15
CA VAL A 68 -4.60 -13.95 0.57
C VAL A 68 -3.10 -14.25 0.53
N LEU A 69 -2.42 -13.90 -0.56
CA LEU A 69 -0.99 -14.21 -0.70
C LEU A 69 -0.08 -13.34 0.17
N ASN A 70 -0.50 -12.13 0.57
CA ASN A 70 0.32 -11.24 1.40
C ASN A 70 -0.01 -11.25 2.89
N GLU A 71 -1.18 -11.72 3.30
CA GLU A 71 -1.61 -11.72 4.72
C GLU A 71 -1.83 -13.12 5.28
N LEU A 72 -2.56 -14.01 4.56
CA LEU A 72 -2.88 -15.34 5.08
C LEU A 72 -1.63 -16.24 5.22
N ARG A 73 -0.66 -16.05 4.32
CA ARG A 73 0.64 -16.74 4.38
C ARG A 73 1.50 -16.28 5.55
N ALA A 74 1.23 -15.09 6.09
CA ALA A 74 1.95 -14.52 7.21
C ALA A 74 1.32 -14.91 8.56
N ASP A 75 1.59 -14.11 9.59
CA ASP A 75 1.31 -14.37 11.01
C ASP A 75 0.04 -13.69 11.54
N LEU A 76 -0.50 -12.68 10.84
CA LEU A 76 -1.58 -11.83 11.36
C LEU A 76 -2.98 -12.33 11.02
N MET A 77 -3.13 -13.14 9.97
CA MET A 77 -4.42 -13.64 9.48
C MET A 77 -4.46 -15.17 9.57
N ASP A 78 -5.66 -15.69 9.82
CA ASP A 78 -5.89 -17.13 9.91
C ASP A 78 -7.23 -17.53 9.27
N VAL A 79 -7.36 -18.82 8.98
CA VAL A 79 -8.58 -19.42 8.41
C VAL A 79 -9.63 -19.67 9.48
N THR A 80 -10.90 -19.61 9.09
CA THR A 80 -12.02 -20.06 9.92
C THR A 80 -12.35 -21.53 9.64
N VAL A 81 -13.31 -22.07 10.38
CA VAL A 81 -13.90 -23.39 10.10
C VAL A 81 -14.58 -23.47 8.74
N ASN A 82 -14.98 -22.34 8.15
CA ASN A 82 -15.66 -22.24 6.85
C ASN A 82 -14.69 -22.17 5.67
N ALA A 83 -13.39 -21.96 5.91
CA ALA A 83 -12.40 -21.93 4.85
C ALA A 83 -12.38 -23.25 4.07
N ASP A 84 -12.24 -23.15 2.75
CA ASP A 84 -12.00 -24.31 1.90
C ASP A 84 -10.58 -24.86 2.09
N HIS A 85 -10.34 -26.04 1.51
CA HIS A 85 -9.04 -26.69 1.61
C HIS A 85 -7.91 -25.88 0.95
N HIS A 86 -8.19 -25.13 -0.13
CA HIS A 86 -7.18 -24.32 -0.82
C HIS A 86 -6.64 -23.19 0.06
N LEU A 87 -7.50 -22.52 0.82
CA LEU A 87 -7.06 -21.52 1.81
C LEU A 87 -6.26 -22.14 2.96
N ARG A 88 -6.62 -23.36 3.38
CA ARG A 88 -5.88 -24.09 4.43
C ARG A 88 -4.48 -24.49 3.98
N GLU A 89 -4.34 -24.97 2.75
CA GLU A 89 -3.03 -25.28 2.16
C GLU A 89 -2.08 -24.06 2.22
N ILE A 90 -2.60 -22.88 1.91
CA ILE A 90 -1.85 -21.62 1.94
C ILE A 90 -1.51 -21.21 3.37
N SER A 91 -2.47 -21.24 4.30
CA SER A 91 -2.22 -20.85 5.69
C SER A 91 -1.18 -21.74 6.36
N ASN A 92 -1.25 -23.05 6.12
CA ASN A 92 -0.39 -24.07 6.73
C ASN A 92 0.94 -24.30 5.99
N HIS A 93 1.20 -23.56 4.89
CA HIS A 93 2.38 -23.78 4.04
C HIS A 93 2.54 -25.26 3.64
N GLU A 94 1.43 -25.88 3.23
CA GLU A 94 1.39 -27.26 2.72
C GLU A 94 1.79 -27.32 1.25
N GLU A 95 1.95 -28.54 0.71
CA GLU A 95 2.01 -28.74 -0.73
C GLU A 95 0.67 -28.30 -1.35
N VAL A 96 0.69 -27.21 -2.11
CA VAL A 96 -0.52 -26.62 -2.69
C VAL A 96 -1.02 -27.47 -3.86
N SER A 97 -2.35 -27.65 -3.91
CA SER A 97 -2.99 -28.39 -4.99
C SER A 97 -2.83 -27.67 -6.34
N ALA A 98 -2.67 -28.44 -7.42
CA ALA A 98 -2.45 -27.87 -8.74
C ALA A 98 -3.64 -27.05 -9.28
N ASP A 99 -4.84 -27.29 -8.78
CA ASP A 99 -6.07 -26.57 -9.10
C ASP A 99 -6.39 -25.45 -8.11
N ASN A 100 -5.51 -25.16 -7.14
CA ASN A 100 -5.71 -24.10 -6.16
C ASN A 100 -5.73 -22.72 -6.88
N PRO A 101 -6.87 -22.01 -6.89
CA PRO A 101 -7.01 -20.79 -7.68
C PRO A 101 -6.19 -19.62 -7.15
N TRP A 102 -5.82 -19.64 -5.86
CA TRP A 102 -5.07 -18.57 -5.23
C TRP A 102 -3.60 -18.54 -5.64
N VAL A 103 -3.07 -19.66 -6.14
CA VAL A 103 -1.67 -19.79 -6.56
C VAL A 103 -1.50 -19.74 -8.07
N ASP A 104 -2.55 -19.37 -8.82
CA ASP A 104 -2.48 -19.21 -10.27
C ASP A 104 -1.73 -17.90 -10.62
N PRO A 105 -0.58 -17.95 -11.33
CA PRO A 105 0.15 -16.75 -11.74
C PRO A 105 -0.47 -16.07 -12.98
N LYS A 106 -1.38 -16.73 -13.71
CA LYS A 106 -1.93 -16.23 -14.99
C LYS A 106 -2.60 -14.87 -14.89
N PRO A 107 -3.39 -14.54 -13.84
CA PRO A 107 -3.99 -13.22 -13.71
C PRO A 107 -2.94 -12.10 -13.69
N PHE A 108 -1.81 -12.30 -12.99
CA PHE A 108 -0.69 -11.35 -12.98
C PHE A 108 -0.05 -11.21 -14.36
N TYR A 109 0.29 -12.32 -15.02
CA TYR A 109 0.89 -12.29 -16.36
C TYR A 109 -0.03 -11.70 -17.42
N SER A 110 -1.34 -11.95 -17.32
CA SER A 110 -2.33 -11.33 -18.20
C SER A 110 -2.34 -9.81 -18.05
N LEU A 111 -2.27 -9.30 -16.82
CA LEU A 111 -2.22 -7.86 -16.59
C LEU A 111 -0.86 -7.25 -17.01
N ILE A 112 0.24 -7.97 -16.81
CA ILE A 112 1.55 -7.58 -17.33
C ILE A 112 1.53 -7.48 -18.86
N ASN A 113 0.94 -8.45 -19.55
CA ASN A 113 0.82 -8.40 -21.01
C ASN A 113 -0.01 -7.19 -21.45
N ASN A 114 -1.12 -6.91 -20.76
CA ASN A 114 -1.91 -5.70 -21.03
C ASN A 114 -1.08 -4.42 -20.81
N CYS A 115 -0.20 -4.39 -19.79
CA CYS A 115 0.72 -3.26 -19.60
C CYS A 115 1.71 -3.14 -20.76
N ASN A 116 2.25 -4.25 -21.26
CA ASN A 116 3.16 -4.27 -22.41
C ASN A 116 2.47 -3.71 -23.67
N ASN A 117 1.23 -4.15 -23.95
CA ASN A 117 0.44 -3.65 -25.08
C ASN A 117 0.15 -2.15 -24.96
N VAL A 118 -0.20 -1.68 -23.75
CA VAL A 118 -0.42 -0.24 -23.51
C VAL A 118 0.87 0.56 -23.69
N ILE A 119 2.02 0.06 -23.22
CA ILE A 119 3.33 0.69 -23.42
C ILE A 119 3.63 0.86 -24.91
N GLU A 120 3.54 -0.22 -25.70
CA GLU A 120 3.79 -0.18 -27.14
C GLU A 120 2.86 0.82 -27.85
N ASN A 121 1.58 0.82 -27.48
CA ASN A 121 0.60 1.74 -28.05
C ASN A 121 0.84 3.20 -27.66
N LEU A 122 1.27 3.49 -26.43
CA LEU A 122 1.66 4.84 -26.01
C LEU A 122 2.89 5.34 -26.78
N ASP A 123 3.88 4.46 -26.99
CA ASP A 123 5.08 4.77 -27.78
C ASP A 123 4.71 5.11 -29.23
N ARG A 124 3.81 4.31 -29.81
CA ARG A 124 3.25 4.58 -31.15
C ARG A 124 2.52 5.92 -31.20
N MET A 125 1.67 6.22 -30.21
CA MET A 125 0.96 7.49 -30.13
C MET A 125 1.91 8.70 -30.04
N LEU A 126 3.04 8.57 -29.34
CA LEU A 126 4.06 9.62 -29.28
C LEU A 126 4.72 9.82 -30.66
N VAL A 127 5.12 8.74 -31.33
CA VAL A 127 5.75 8.80 -32.67
C VAL A 127 4.79 9.38 -33.71
N GLU A 128 3.51 9.03 -33.64
CA GLU A 128 2.45 9.52 -34.52
C GLU A 128 1.96 10.93 -34.17
N LEU A 129 2.51 11.57 -33.12
CA LEU A 129 2.12 12.89 -32.63
C LEU A 129 0.65 12.98 -32.18
N LYS A 130 0.08 11.86 -31.73
CA LYS A 130 -1.24 11.77 -31.08
C LYS A 130 -1.18 12.11 -29.59
N LEU A 131 -0.01 11.95 -28.98
CA LEU A 131 0.32 12.42 -27.63
C LEU A 131 1.51 13.37 -27.70
N ASP A 132 1.46 14.46 -26.93
CA ASP A 132 2.65 15.28 -26.68
C ASP A 132 3.53 14.65 -25.57
N GLU A 133 4.76 15.13 -25.46
CA GLU A 133 5.77 14.57 -24.54
C GLU A 133 5.36 14.69 -23.07
N GLU A 134 4.69 15.78 -22.68
CA GLU A 134 4.23 15.96 -21.29
C GLU A 134 3.13 14.95 -20.94
N ALA A 135 2.15 14.80 -21.82
CA ALA A 135 1.07 13.84 -21.67
C ALA A 135 1.60 12.40 -21.69
N TYR A 136 2.50 12.08 -22.61
CA TYR A 136 3.14 10.77 -22.72
C TYR A 136 3.95 10.44 -21.46
N ASN A 137 4.85 11.33 -21.02
CA ASN A 137 5.77 11.07 -19.91
C ASN A 137 5.03 10.72 -18.62
N ALA A 138 3.93 11.41 -18.32
CA ALA A 138 3.14 11.10 -17.13
C ALA A 138 2.45 9.73 -17.25
N ARG A 139 1.93 9.37 -18.43
CA ARG A 139 1.16 8.14 -18.69
C ARG A 139 2.04 6.90 -18.73
N ILE A 140 3.13 6.97 -19.49
CA ILE A 140 4.06 5.86 -19.64
C ILE A 140 4.69 5.48 -18.29
N SER A 141 5.01 6.49 -17.47
CA SER A 141 5.54 6.32 -16.12
C SER A 141 4.64 5.48 -15.21
N ASP A 142 3.32 5.66 -15.30
CA ASP A 142 2.36 4.87 -14.53
C ASP A 142 2.30 3.41 -14.96
N VAL A 143 2.33 3.16 -16.26
CA VAL A 143 2.25 1.80 -16.80
C VAL A 143 3.52 1.02 -16.48
N TYR A 144 4.70 1.66 -16.59
CA TYR A 144 5.96 1.06 -16.15
C TYR A 144 5.95 0.71 -14.65
N VAL A 145 5.46 1.61 -13.79
CA VAL A 145 5.39 1.36 -12.35
C VAL A 145 4.38 0.27 -12.02
N LEU A 146 3.22 0.24 -12.66
CA LEU A 146 2.24 -0.84 -12.49
C LEU A 146 2.82 -2.20 -12.91
N ARG A 147 3.43 -2.29 -14.10
CA ARG A 147 4.09 -3.52 -14.56
C ARG A 147 5.18 -3.97 -13.58
N SER A 148 5.98 -3.02 -13.11
CA SER A 148 7.06 -3.31 -12.17
C SER A 148 6.53 -3.80 -10.81
N TRP A 149 5.44 -3.21 -10.32
CA TRP A 149 4.78 -3.65 -9.10
C TRP A 149 4.17 -5.06 -9.24
N LEU A 150 3.63 -5.41 -10.40
CA LEU A 150 3.14 -6.76 -10.67
C LEU A 150 4.26 -7.80 -10.64
N TYR A 151 5.42 -7.49 -11.23
CA TYR A 151 6.61 -8.34 -11.13
C TYR A 151 7.16 -8.44 -9.70
N TYR A 152 7.11 -7.34 -8.95
CA TYR A 152 7.46 -7.33 -7.54
C TYR A 152 6.57 -8.28 -6.72
N GLN A 153 5.25 -8.26 -6.92
CA GLN A 153 4.34 -9.21 -6.27
C GLN A 153 4.61 -10.65 -6.72
N LEU A 154 4.74 -10.87 -8.02
CA LEU A 154 5.02 -12.20 -8.58
C LEU A 154 6.28 -12.82 -7.98
N VAL A 155 7.42 -12.10 -7.96
CA VAL A 155 8.67 -12.68 -7.47
C VAL A 155 8.62 -12.98 -5.97
N LEU A 156 7.88 -12.19 -5.18
CA LEU A 156 7.69 -12.43 -3.75
C LEU A 156 6.78 -13.64 -3.45
N HIS A 157 5.95 -14.04 -4.40
CA HIS A 157 5.08 -15.20 -4.28
C HIS A 157 5.72 -16.46 -4.85
N TYR A 158 6.37 -16.38 -6.02
CA TYR A 158 6.84 -17.53 -6.78
C TYR A 158 8.37 -17.71 -6.79
N GLY A 159 9.12 -16.76 -6.24
CA GLY A 159 10.56 -16.85 -6.03
C GLY A 159 11.38 -16.58 -7.28
N GLU A 160 11.16 -17.37 -8.34
CA GLU A 160 11.80 -17.23 -9.64
C GLU A 160 10.73 -17.14 -10.74
N VAL A 161 10.73 -16.04 -11.50
CA VAL A 161 9.70 -15.78 -12.51
C VAL A 161 10.29 -15.31 -13.84
N PRO A 162 9.76 -15.76 -15.00
CA PRO A 162 10.06 -15.18 -16.30
C PRO A 162 9.77 -13.67 -16.35
N TYR A 163 10.73 -12.88 -16.81
CA TYR A 163 10.62 -11.44 -16.97
C TYR A 163 10.41 -11.08 -18.45
N ILE A 164 9.17 -10.73 -18.78
CA ILE A 164 8.64 -10.48 -20.12
C ILE A 164 8.19 -9.01 -20.23
N THR A 165 8.85 -8.24 -21.09
CA THR A 165 8.59 -6.81 -21.27
C THR A 165 7.93 -6.45 -22.59
N GLU A 166 7.84 -7.41 -23.51
CA GLU A 166 7.23 -7.23 -24.83
C GLU A 166 5.81 -7.83 -24.84
N PRO A 167 4.91 -7.29 -25.67
CA PRO A 167 3.62 -7.90 -26.00
C PRO A 167 3.76 -9.37 -26.41
N VAL A 168 2.89 -10.21 -25.87
CA VAL A 168 2.70 -11.60 -26.31
C VAL A 168 1.35 -11.66 -27.02
N GLU A 169 1.40 -11.75 -28.35
CA GLU A 169 0.20 -11.69 -29.21
C GLU A 169 -0.02 -12.97 -30.01
N THR A 170 1.05 -13.71 -30.27
CA THR A 170 1.06 -14.86 -31.17
C THR A 170 1.44 -16.15 -30.45
N PHE A 171 1.13 -17.27 -31.10
CA PHE A 171 1.63 -18.58 -30.65
C PHE A 171 3.16 -18.68 -30.74
N GLU A 172 3.80 -17.94 -31.64
CA GLU A 172 5.26 -17.93 -31.79
C GLU A 172 5.92 -17.25 -30.58
N ASP A 173 5.37 -16.13 -30.11
CA ASP A 173 5.85 -15.46 -28.89
C ASP A 173 5.76 -16.39 -27.67
N LEU A 174 4.68 -17.18 -27.58
CA LEU A 174 4.51 -18.20 -26.55
C LEU A 174 5.53 -19.35 -26.72
N GLU A 175 5.83 -19.79 -27.94
CA GLU A 175 6.86 -20.80 -28.18
C GLU A 175 8.25 -20.30 -27.78
N ASP A 176 8.58 -19.03 -28.05
CA ASP A 176 9.85 -18.41 -27.65
C ASP A 176 10.01 -18.31 -26.13
N ILE A 177 8.95 -17.92 -25.43
CA ILE A 177 8.93 -17.94 -23.95
C ILE A 177 9.12 -19.37 -23.44
N ASN A 178 8.39 -20.34 -24.00
CA ASN A 178 8.48 -21.76 -23.62
C ASN A 178 9.85 -22.38 -23.95
N ALA A 179 10.55 -21.87 -24.96
CA ALA A 179 11.93 -22.25 -25.29
C ALA A 179 12.95 -21.73 -24.26
N GLY A 180 12.53 -20.90 -23.30
CA GLY A 180 13.39 -20.35 -22.25
C GLY A 180 14.18 -19.12 -22.69
N ASN A 181 13.71 -18.39 -23.70
CA ASN A 181 14.38 -17.19 -24.20
C ASN A 181 14.13 -15.95 -23.33
N ALA A 182 13.10 -15.97 -22.47
CA ALA A 182 12.88 -14.93 -21.47
C ALA A 182 13.79 -15.15 -20.23
N PRO A 183 14.45 -14.11 -19.71
CA PRO A 183 15.24 -14.23 -18.50
C PRO A 183 14.35 -14.60 -17.31
N VAL A 184 14.79 -15.57 -16.50
CA VAL A 184 14.12 -15.94 -15.25
C VAL A 184 14.88 -15.27 -14.11
N LEU A 185 14.19 -14.44 -13.33
CA LEU A 185 14.78 -13.65 -12.26
C LEU A 185 14.26 -14.11 -10.90
N GLY A 186 15.19 -14.34 -9.97
CA GLY A 186 14.91 -14.52 -8.56
C GLY A 186 14.65 -13.18 -7.84
N VAL A 187 14.22 -13.23 -6.58
CA VAL A 187 13.88 -12.02 -5.77
C VAL A 187 14.94 -10.93 -5.85
N GLU A 188 16.19 -11.20 -5.49
CA GLU A 188 17.25 -10.18 -5.44
C GLU A 188 17.56 -9.60 -6.84
N ALA A 189 17.61 -10.45 -7.87
CA ALA A 189 17.85 -10.03 -9.24
C ALA A 189 16.68 -9.21 -9.80
N MET A 190 15.44 -9.57 -9.45
CA MET A 190 14.25 -8.84 -9.83
C MET A 190 14.24 -7.44 -9.21
N MET A 191 14.52 -7.29 -7.91
CA MET A 191 14.57 -5.95 -7.29
C MET A 191 15.58 -5.03 -8.00
N ALA A 192 16.76 -5.56 -8.34
CA ALA A 192 17.77 -4.82 -9.09
C ALA A 192 17.30 -4.45 -10.51
N GLN A 193 16.65 -5.37 -11.21
CA GLN A 193 16.10 -5.15 -12.54
C GLN A 193 15.00 -4.08 -12.53
N LEU A 194 14.03 -4.20 -11.63
CA LEU A 194 12.93 -3.24 -11.49
C LEU A 194 13.44 -1.84 -11.14
N MET A 195 14.43 -1.73 -10.26
CA MET A 195 15.05 -0.45 -9.91
C MET A 195 15.74 0.18 -11.13
N SER A 196 16.48 -0.62 -11.91
CA SER A 196 17.12 -0.16 -13.14
C SER A 196 16.09 0.31 -14.17
N ASP A 197 15.02 -0.48 -14.38
CA ASP A 197 14.02 -0.18 -15.40
C ASP A 197 13.22 1.08 -15.06
N ILE A 198 12.87 1.27 -13.78
CA ILE A 198 12.24 2.50 -13.33
C ILE A 198 13.20 3.69 -13.51
N GLY A 199 14.47 3.55 -13.12
CA GLY A 199 15.46 4.61 -13.27
C GLY A 199 15.72 5.04 -14.73
N GLN A 200 15.48 4.16 -15.70
CA GLN A 200 15.69 4.41 -17.13
C GLN A 200 14.42 4.84 -17.86
N ASN A 201 13.27 4.27 -17.52
CA ASN A 201 12.05 4.35 -18.35
C ASN A 201 10.90 5.11 -17.69
N VAL A 202 11.06 5.62 -16.46
CA VAL A 202 10.05 6.44 -15.77
C VAL A 202 10.50 7.92 -15.81
N PRO A 203 10.16 8.67 -16.87
CA PRO A 203 10.59 10.06 -17.03
C PRO A 203 9.91 11.02 -16.04
N SER A 204 8.80 10.61 -15.39
CA SER A 204 8.07 11.44 -14.45
C SER A 204 7.79 10.69 -13.15
N MET A 205 8.45 11.12 -12.07
CA MET A 205 8.28 10.55 -10.72
C MET A 205 7.20 11.27 -9.89
N GLY A 206 6.85 12.50 -10.28
CA GLY A 206 5.87 13.31 -9.58
C GLY A 206 4.44 12.81 -9.76
N THR A 207 3.54 13.36 -8.95
CA THR A 207 2.10 13.17 -9.13
C THR A 207 1.62 13.78 -10.45
N TYR A 208 0.50 13.28 -11.00
CA TYR A 208 -0.11 13.95 -12.14
C TYR A 208 -0.48 15.39 -11.81
N THR A 209 -0.05 16.29 -12.68
CA THR A 209 -0.55 17.67 -12.77
C THR A 209 -1.79 17.76 -13.67
N ASP A 210 -2.08 16.67 -14.38
CA ASP A 210 -3.11 16.55 -15.41
C ASP A 210 -4.47 16.15 -14.82
N GLU A 211 -5.45 17.05 -14.91
CA GLU A 211 -6.81 16.84 -14.38
C GLU A 211 -7.56 15.68 -15.06
N SER A 212 -7.16 15.24 -16.27
CA SER A 212 -7.84 14.13 -16.94
C SER A 212 -7.60 12.78 -16.25
N MET A 213 -6.48 12.66 -15.52
CA MET A 213 -6.14 11.50 -14.71
C MET A 213 -6.57 11.67 -13.26
N TYR A 214 -6.54 12.89 -12.71
CA TYR A 214 -6.94 13.20 -11.34
C TYR A 214 -8.27 13.95 -11.29
N ARG A 215 -9.35 13.20 -11.51
CA ARG A 215 -10.73 13.71 -11.41
C ARG A 215 -11.58 12.87 -10.46
N VAL A 216 -12.75 13.39 -10.14
CA VAL A 216 -13.81 12.65 -9.45
C VAL A 216 -14.58 11.79 -10.45
N ILE A 217 -14.65 10.49 -10.22
CA ILE A 217 -15.45 9.52 -10.99
C ILE A 217 -16.37 8.79 -10.01
N ASP A 218 -17.68 8.89 -10.22
CA ASP A 218 -18.74 8.35 -9.34
C ASP A 218 -18.53 8.67 -7.86
N GLY A 219 -18.11 9.91 -7.59
CA GLY A 219 -17.84 10.37 -6.23
C GLY A 219 -16.39 10.15 -5.79
N PHE A 220 -15.61 9.26 -6.41
CA PHE A 220 -14.24 8.91 -6.02
C PHE A 220 -13.17 9.73 -6.74
N HIS A 221 -12.26 10.34 -5.99
CA HIS A 221 -11.12 11.03 -6.56
C HIS A 221 -10.03 10.01 -6.94
N THR A 222 -9.72 9.96 -8.22
CA THR A 222 -8.80 8.98 -8.82
C THR A 222 -7.34 9.16 -8.40
N ARG A 223 -6.95 10.27 -7.77
CA ARG A 223 -5.59 10.52 -7.27
C ARG A 223 -5.02 9.38 -6.41
N THR A 224 -5.84 8.76 -5.55
CA THR A 224 -5.37 7.69 -4.66
C THR A 224 -5.49 6.30 -5.30
N MET A 225 -5.94 6.19 -6.55
CA MET A 225 -6.09 4.90 -7.23
C MET A 225 -4.76 4.40 -7.80
N PHE A 226 -3.86 5.31 -8.15
CA PHE A 226 -2.60 5.01 -8.81
C PHE A 226 -1.49 4.74 -7.79
N ILE A 227 -0.55 3.86 -8.16
CA ILE A 227 0.65 3.59 -7.38
C ILE A 227 1.49 4.87 -7.30
N ASP A 228 1.95 5.24 -6.09
CA ASP A 228 2.91 6.33 -5.94
C ASP A 228 4.29 5.88 -6.45
N ARG A 229 4.72 6.48 -7.56
CA ARG A 229 5.96 6.12 -8.27
C ARG A 229 7.20 6.30 -7.41
N MET A 230 7.24 7.39 -6.64
CA MET A 230 8.35 7.67 -5.73
C MET A 230 8.39 6.64 -4.61
N PHE A 231 7.23 6.30 -4.04
CA PHE A 231 7.16 5.31 -2.98
C PHE A 231 7.67 3.95 -3.43
N PHE A 232 7.18 3.46 -4.56
CA PHE A 232 7.58 2.15 -5.07
C PHE A 232 9.08 2.11 -5.39
N TYR A 233 9.64 3.18 -5.97
CA TYR A 233 11.08 3.28 -6.19
C TYR A 233 11.88 3.34 -4.88
N ALA A 234 11.37 4.02 -3.85
CA ALA A 234 11.99 4.05 -2.53
C ALA A 234 11.97 2.69 -1.83
N ASP A 235 10.91 1.90 -2.01
CA ASP A 235 10.84 0.50 -1.55
C ASP A 235 11.89 -0.37 -2.24
N LEU A 236 12.09 -0.22 -3.55
CA LEU A 236 13.16 -0.92 -4.27
C LEU A 236 14.55 -0.52 -3.76
N LEU A 237 14.80 0.76 -3.50
CA LEU A 237 16.05 1.22 -2.86
C LEU A 237 16.22 0.62 -1.45
N LEU A 238 15.15 0.52 -0.68
CA LEU A 238 15.16 -0.11 0.65
C LEU A 238 15.50 -1.59 0.58
N TRP A 239 15.01 -2.31 -0.44
CA TRP A 239 15.40 -3.69 -0.75
C TRP A 239 16.88 -3.81 -1.09
N MET A 240 17.41 -2.88 -1.88
CA MET A 240 18.81 -2.86 -2.32
C MET A 240 19.79 -2.39 -1.24
N GLY A 241 19.30 -1.95 -0.07
CA GLY A 241 20.14 -1.46 1.02
C GLY A 241 20.61 0.00 0.85
N GLU A 242 20.01 0.74 -0.10
CA GLU A 242 20.30 2.14 -0.38
C GLU A 242 19.52 3.06 0.60
N TYR A 243 19.78 2.88 1.89
CA TYR A 243 18.95 3.41 2.98
C TYR A 243 18.86 4.94 2.99
N GLN A 244 19.96 5.65 2.74
CA GLN A 244 19.95 7.12 2.71
C GLN A 244 19.14 7.66 1.52
N GLN A 245 19.22 7.02 0.35
CA GLN A 245 18.45 7.43 -0.83
C GLN A 245 16.97 7.11 -0.65
N SER A 246 16.67 5.94 -0.10
CA SER A 246 15.30 5.53 0.25
C SER A 246 14.66 6.50 1.25
N ALA A 247 15.37 6.83 2.34
CA ALA A 247 14.92 7.81 3.33
C ALA A 247 14.66 9.20 2.74
N LEU A 248 15.51 9.65 1.81
CA LEU A 248 15.30 10.91 1.08
C LEU A 248 13.98 10.92 0.33
N ILE A 249 13.70 9.86 -0.43
CA ILE A 249 12.49 9.80 -1.23
C ILE A 249 11.24 9.69 -0.34
N TYR A 250 11.27 8.87 0.72
CA TYR A 250 10.16 8.81 1.67
C TYR A 250 9.89 10.19 2.31
N LYS A 251 10.94 10.93 2.70
CA LYS A 251 10.80 12.30 3.20
C LYS A 251 10.13 13.21 2.17
N MET A 252 10.58 13.16 0.91
CA MET A 252 9.97 13.95 -0.18
C MET A 252 8.47 13.68 -0.36
N ILE A 253 8.02 12.44 -0.12
CA ILE A 253 6.60 12.09 -0.17
C ILE A 253 5.86 12.67 1.04
N MET A 254 6.41 12.52 2.26
CA MET A 254 5.81 13.07 3.49
C MET A 254 5.72 14.61 3.46
N GLU A 255 6.64 15.28 2.77
CA GLU A 255 6.70 16.73 2.59
C GLU A 255 6.08 17.21 1.26
N ARG A 256 5.41 16.31 0.52
CA ARG A 256 4.74 16.68 -0.73
C ARG A 256 3.54 17.57 -0.47
N HIS A 257 3.46 18.69 -1.18
CA HIS A 257 2.36 19.64 -1.09
C HIS A 257 1.36 19.41 -2.22
N HIS A 258 0.09 19.14 -1.89
CA HIS A 258 -1.00 19.13 -2.86
C HIS A 258 -1.84 20.40 -2.71
N GLY A 259 -1.81 21.28 -3.72
CA GLY A 259 -2.65 22.47 -3.74
C GLY A 259 -4.14 22.10 -3.71
N GLY A 260 -5.00 23.00 -3.19
CA GLY A 260 -6.46 22.89 -3.36
C GLY A 260 -7.31 22.96 -2.09
N TYR A 261 -6.74 22.81 -0.90
CA TYR A 261 -7.47 22.95 0.36
C TYR A 261 -6.75 23.97 1.26
N GLY A 262 -7.44 25.06 1.62
CA GLY A 262 -6.83 26.20 2.32
C GLY A 262 -6.44 25.89 3.77
N GLY A 263 -5.23 26.34 4.18
CA GLY A 263 -4.71 26.45 5.55
C GLY A 263 -4.65 25.14 6.34
N TYR A 264 -3.47 24.73 6.82
CA TYR A 264 -3.21 23.51 7.61
C TYR A 264 -2.90 22.22 6.84
N ASN A 265 -3.18 22.11 5.54
CA ASN A 265 -2.94 20.85 4.82
C ASN A 265 -1.46 20.51 4.65
N GLU A 266 -0.57 21.50 4.51
CA GLU A 266 0.87 21.27 4.37
C GLU A 266 1.49 20.64 5.64
N PHE A 267 0.98 21.00 6.83
CA PHE A 267 1.46 20.48 8.11
C PHE A 267 0.85 19.13 8.51
N ASP A 268 -0.25 18.74 7.86
CA ASP A 268 -1.03 17.56 8.23
C ASP A 268 -0.86 16.41 7.22
N GLN A 269 -0.74 16.73 5.94
CA GLN A 269 -0.69 15.76 4.86
C GLN A 269 0.48 14.80 5.03
N TYR A 270 0.18 13.51 5.15
CA TYR A 270 1.11 12.41 5.33
C TYR A 270 2.00 12.52 6.57
N LYS A 271 1.64 13.35 7.57
CA LYS A 271 2.47 13.64 8.74
C LYS A 271 1.90 13.14 10.07
N LEU A 272 0.81 12.36 10.04
CA LEU A 272 0.13 11.83 11.23
C LEU A 272 -0.09 12.93 12.30
N PRO A 273 -0.94 13.93 12.02
CA PRO A 273 -1.06 15.11 12.86
C PRO A 273 -1.86 14.82 14.14
N PHE A 274 -1.53 15.54 15.23
CA PHE A 274 -2.32 15.49 16.46
C PHE A 274 -3.77 15.94 16.22
N TRP A 275 -4.71 15.30 16.92
CA TRP A 275 -6.12 15.69 16.93
C TRP A 275 -6.42 16.84 17.92
N ASN A 276 -7.53 17.55 17.74
CA ASN A 276 -7.96 18.52 18.76
C ASN A 276 -8.87 17.83 19.79
N ALA A 277 -8.31 17.41 20.93
CA ALA A 277 -9.07 16.73 21.99
C ALA A 277 -10.29 17.54 22.50
N ALA A 278 -10.30 18.87 22.32
CA ALA A 278 -11.44 19.72 22.65
C ALA A 278 -12.70 19.47 21.80
N ALA A 279 -12.58 18.73 20.71
CA ALA A 279 -13.65 18.30 19.82
C ALA A 279 -13.69 16.77 19.70
N SER A 280 -13.40 16.05 20.80
CA SER A 280 -13.38 14.58 20.86
C SER A 280 -14.75 13.93 20.64
N ASP A 281 -15.83 14.72 20.62
CA ASP A 281 -17.18 14.33 20.22
C ASP A 281 -17.45 14.50 18.72
N ASN A 282 -16.50 15.05 17.95
CA ASN A 282 -16.63 15.28 16.51
C ASN A 282 -15.65 14.41 15.71
N PRO A 283 -16.12 13.28 15.13
CA PRO A 283 -15.34 12.41 14.26
C PRO A 283 -14.57 13.12 13.15
N GLY A 284 -15.14 14.17 12.54
CA GLY A 284 -14.49 14.92 11.45
C GLY A 284 -13.25 15.72 11.87
N SER A 285 -13.02 15.88 13.18
CA SER A 285 -11.83 16.54 13.73
C SER A 285 -10.76 15.56 14.25
N SER A 286 -11.04 14.25 14.16
CA SER A 286 -10.25 13.16 14.74
C SER A 286 -8.86 13.02 14.15
N LYS A 287 -8.70 13.32 12.85
CA LYS A 287 -7.51 12.95 12.07
C LYS A 287 -7.16 11.45 12.23
N TYR A 288 -8.17 10.59 12.43
CA TYR A 288 -8.01 9.15 12.68
C TYR A 288 -7.06 8.80 13.84
N ASN A 289 -7.02 9.66 14.86
CA ASN A 289 -6.40 9.35 16.14
C ASN A 289 -7.43 8.70 17.05
N SER A 290 -6.99 7.88 18.02
CA SER A 290 -7.86 7.28 19.04
C SER A 290 -7.35 7.61 20.44
N GLY A 291 -8.24 7.59 21.42
CA GLY A 291 -7.90 7.95 22.79
C GLY A 291 -9.10 8.10 23.68
N TYR A 292 -9.12 9.17 24.48
CA TYR A 292 -10.12 9.43 25.51
C TYR A 292 -10.76 10.80 25.33
N LEU A 293 -12.00 10.94 25.82
CA LEU A 293 -12.63 12.25 25.98
C LEU A 293 -11.74 13.17 26.82
N ARG A 294 -11.75 14.47 26.48
CA ARG A 294 -10.88 15.46 27.11
C ARG A 294 -11.06 15.48 28.63
N TYR A 295 -9.95 15.40 29.36
CA TYR A 295 -9.87 15.35 30.84
C TYR A 295 -10.32 14.03 31.48
N PHE A 296 -10.61 13.00 30.67
CA PHE A 296 -11.01 11.69 31.14
C PHE A 296 -9.99 10.60 30.75
N ASP A 297 -8.72 10.96 30.53
CA ASP A 297 -7.66 10.01 30.17
C ASP A 297 -7.38 8.91 31.23
N SER A 298 -8.00 9.00 32.41
CA SER A 298 -7.97 7.98 33.46
C SER A 298 -9.28 7.17 33.57
N ASP A 299 -10.21 7.32 32.63
CA ASP A 299 -11.51 6.65 32.62
C ASP A 299 -11.65 5.78 31.35
N LEU A 300 -11.65 4.46 31.53
CA LEU A 300 -11.79 3.53 30.41
C LEU A 300 -13.17 3.63 29.73
N SER A 301 -14.19 4.15 30.42
CA SER A 301 -15.51 4.34 29.82
C SER A 301 -15.60 5.55 28.89
N SER A 302 -14.55 6.38 28.83
CA SER A 302 -14.50 7.56 27.97
C SER A 302 -13.70 7.34 26.68
N VAL A 303 -13.52 6.08 26.27
CA VAL A 303 -12.81 5.75 25.03
C VAL A 303 -13.52 6.37 23.82
N VAL A 304 -12.71 6.90 22.92
CA VAL A 304 -13.11 7.38 21.60
C VAL A 304 -12.18 6.73 20.58
N ASN A 305 -12.71 5.88 19.72
CA ASN A 305 -11.93 5.09 18.78
C ASN A 305 -12.30 5.47 17.34
N PHE A 306 -11.51 6.36 16.74
CA PHE A 306 -11.70 6.81 15.37
C PHE A 306 -10.84 6.04 14.35
N TRP A 307 -10.21 4.95 14.78
CA TRP A 307 -9.46 4.06 13.92
C TRP A 307 -10.27 3.53 12.73
N PRO A 308 -11.51 2.99 12.89
CA PRO A 308 -12.23 2.37 11.78
C PRO A 308 -12.67 3.39 10.73
N LEU A 309 -12.85 4.65 11.14
CA LEU A 309 -13.30 5.74 10.26
C LEU A 309 -12.37 5.97 9.08
N MET A 310 -11.08 5.62 9.16
CA MET A 310 -10.18 5.76 8.01
C MET A 310 -10.57 4.85 6.83
N PHE A 311 -11.32 3.77 7.11
CA PHE A 311 -11.79 2.79 6.14
C PHE A 311 -13.24 3.06 5.67
N GLU A 312 -13.91 4.07 6.23
CA GLU A 312 -15.31 4.44 5.93
C GLU A 312 -15.42 5.86 5.38
N ASP A 313 -14.73 6.83 5.99
CA ASP A 313 -14.78 8.23 5.57
C ASP A 313 -14.06 8.43 4.25
N TYR A 314 -14.63 9.25 3.36
CA TYR A 314 -14.03 9.61 2.08
C TYR A 314 -14.27 11.08 1.72
N GLY A 315 -13.32 11.66 0.98
CA GLY A 315 -13.52 12.91 0.26
C GLY A 315 -13.19 14.19 1.02
N ASP A 316 -12.70 14.07 2.26
CA ASP A 316 -12.26 15.21 3.07
C ASP A 316 -10.73 15.36 3.11
N ALA A 317 -10.26 16.41 3.77
CA ALA A 317 -8.82 16.68 3.90
C ALA A 317 -8.08 15.64 4.77
N ASN A 318 -8.78 14.94 5.68
CA ASN A 318 -8.17 13.92 6.53
C ASN A 318 -7.86 12.69 5.70
N TYR A 319 -8.82 12.27 4.87
CA TYR A 319 -8.69 11.15 3.96
C TYR A 319 -7.49 11.31 3.03
N TYR A 320 -7.37 12.45 2.35
CA TYR A 320 -6.21 12.73 1.46
C TYR A 320 -4.92 13.07 2.21
N GLY A 321 -4.98 13.24 3.52
CA GLY A 321 -3.83 13.35 4.40
C GLY A 321 -3.33 11.99 4.90
N GLU A 322 -4.19 10.96 4.91
CA GLU A 322 -3.84 9.59 5.32
C GLU A 322 -3.51 8.72 4.10
N TRP A 323 -4.38 8.68 3.09
CA TRP A 323 -4.28 7.73 1.98
C TRP A 323 -3.38 8.20 0.85
N ILE A 324 -2.47 7.31 0.44
CA ILE A 324 -1.59 7.49 -0.71
C ILE A 324 -2.08 6.60 -1.86
N TRP A 325 -2.37 5.33 -1.57
CA TRP A 325 -2.86 4.36 -2.54
C TRP A 325 -3.93 3.44 -1.92
N ILE A 326 -5.11 3.42 -2.53
CA ILE A 326 -6.28 2.64 -2.10
C ILE A 326 -7.21 2.40 -3.30
N LEU A 327 -7.72 1.17 -3.42
CA LEU A 327 -8.70 0.80 -4.43
C LEU A 327 -10.09 0.75 -3.79
N ASN A 328 -11.07 1.44 -4.40
CA ASN A 328 -12.44 1.54 -3.89
C ASN A 328 -13.39 0.71 -4.76
N TYR A 329 -13.95 -0.35 -4.18
CA TYR A 329 -14.98 -1.19 -4.79
C TYR A 329 -16.34 -0.53 -4.59
N HIS A 330 -17.13 -0.46 -5.66
CA HIS A 330 -18.43 0.19 -5.65
C HIS A 330 -19.32 -0.41 -6.72
N ARG A 331 -20.64 -0.42 -6.49
CA ARG A 331 -21.64 -1.05 -7.39
C ARG A 331 -21.59 -0.59 -8.85
N HIS A 332 -21.09 0.62 -9.11
CA HIS A 332 -21.00 1.17 -10.47
C HIS A 332 -19.80 0.63 -11.26
N TYR A 333 -18.82 0.04 -10.57
CA TYR A 333 -17.61 -0.54 -11.17
C TYR A 333 -17.56 -2.04 -10.92
N GLU A 334 -17.36 -2.41 -9.66
CA GLU A 334 -17.18 -3.78 -9.22
C GLU A 334 -17.57 -3.89 -7.73
N PRO A 335 -18.55 -4.75 -7.38
CA PRO A 335 -18.86 -5.06 -5.98
C PRO A 335 -17.65 -5.68 -5.28
N SER A 336 -17.47 -5.37 -3.99
CA SER A 336 -16.33 -5.87 -3.22
C SER A 336 -16.39 -7.40 -3.07
N PRO A 337 -15.34 -8.13 -3.50
CA PRO A 337 -15.24 -9.58 -3.28
C PRO A 337 -14.93 -9.93 -1.81
N PHE A 338 -14.52 -8.95 -1.01
CA PHE A 338 -14.05 -9.17 0.36
C PHE A 338 -15.15 -9.56 1.34
N TYR A 339 -16.42 -9.32 1.00
CA TYR A 339 -17.54 -9.82 1.80
C TYR A 339 -17.49 -11.34 1.93
N ASP A 340 -17.21 -12.05 0.84
CA ASP A 340 -17.20 -13.51 0.86
C ASP A 340 -16.03 -14.05 1.70
N LEU A 341 -14.93 -13.30 1.83
CA LEU A 341 -13.78 -13.66 2.66
C LEU A 341 -13.97 -13.33 4.15
N PHE A 342 -14.51 -12.15 4.48
CA PHE A 342 -14.46 -11.61 5.84
C PHE A 342 -15.84 -11.43 6.50
N SER A 343 -16.94 -11.29 5.74
CA SER A 343 -18.23 -10.98 6.34
C SER A 343 -18.91 -12.21 6.92
N HIS A 344 -19.29 -12.14 8.20
CA HIS A 344 -20.07 -13.17 8.90
C HIS A 344 -21.56 -13.14 8.53
N LEU A 345 -22.12 -11.97 8.22
CA LEU A 345 -23.56 -11.81 7.95
C LEU A 345 -23.89 -11.84 6.46
N HIS A 346 -22.95 -11.43 5.61
CA HIS A 346 -23.20 -11.18 4.19
C HIS A 346 -22.20 -11.88 3.25
N GLY A 347 -21.45 -12.85 3.78
CA GLY A 347 -20.51 -13.69 3.05
C GLY A 347 -20.24 -15.01 3.78
N ASP A 348 -19.11 -15.65 3.46
CA ASP A 348 -18.80 -17.00 3.95
C ASP A 348 -17.91 -17.00 5.21
N TYR A 349 -17.38 -15.84 5.61
CA TYR A 349 -16.47 -15.66 6.76
C TYR A 349 -15.37 -16.73 6.77
N LYS A 350 -14.52 -16.71 5.74
CA LYS A 350 -13.44 -17.69 5.53
C LYS A 350 -12.16 -17.32 6.26
N LEU A 351 -11.92 -16.02 6.48
CA LEU A 351 -10.69 -15.48 7.05
C LEU A 351 -11.00 -14.60 8.27
N LYS A 352 -10.12 -14.65 9.26
CA LYS A 352 -10.21 -13.91 10.53
C LYS A 352 -8.83 -13.41 10.97
N PRO A 353 -8.76 -12.50 11.96
CA PRO A 353 -7.49 -12.21 12.62
C PRO A 353 -6.92 -13.49 13.25
N SER A 354 -5.60 -13.65 13.24
CA SER A 354 -4.95 -14.72 13.99
C SER A 354 -5.07 -14.46 15.49
N GLU A 355 -5.05 -15.52 16.28
CA GLU A 355 -5.07 -15.40 17.74
C GLU A 355 -3.82 -14.64 18.26
N ASN A 356 -2.70 -14.75 17.54
CA ASN A 356 -1.47 -14.05 17.84
C ASN A 356 -1.64 -12.52 17.81
N ILE A 357 -2.18 -11.95 16.72
CA ILE A 357 -2.36 -10.49 16.64
C ILE A 357 -3.43 -9.97 17.61
N ILE A 358 -4.47 -10.78 17.88
CA ILE A 358 -5.49 -10.45 18.90
C ILE A 358 -4.84 -10.35 20.29
N LYS A 359 -4.06 -11.36 20.69
CA LYS A 359 -3.34 -11.37 21.98
C LYS A 359 -2.34 -10.24 22.07
N ASP A 360 -1.63 -9.98 20.99
CA ASP A 360 -0.66 -8.90 20.92
C ASP A 360 -1.32 -7.55 21.21
N TRP A 361 -2.36 -7.16 20.46
CA TRP A 361 -3.12 -5.93 20.72
C TRP A 361 -3.67 -5.87 22.16
N ASN A 362 -4.18 -6.98 22.67
CA ASN A 362 -4.72 -7.05 24.03
C ASN A 362 -3.63 -6.92 25.12
N SER A 363 -2.38 -7.23 24.80
CA SER A 363 -1.24 -7.16 25.74
C SER A 363 -0.53 -5.81 25.74
N GLN A 364 -0.80 -4.97 24.73
CA GLN A 364 -0.22 -3.66 24.59
C GLN A 364 -0.55 -2.76 25.79
N THR A 365 0.39 -1.88 26.17
CA THR A 365 0.22 -0.91 27.25
C THR A 365 0.20 0.52 26.72
N GLN A 366 -0.87 1.25 27.02
CA GLN A 366 -1.04 2.65 26.65
C GLN A 366 -0.24 3.58 27.57
N ALA A 367 -0.04 4.82 27.14
CA ALA A 367 0.74 5.83 27.87
C ALA A 367 0.16 6.20 29.26
N ASN A 368 -1.14 5.99 29.47
CA ASN A 368 -1.81 6.15 30.77
C ASN A 368 -1.81 4.88 31.64
N GLY A 369 -1.18 3.79 31.17
CA GLY A 369 -1.07 2.51 31.86
C GLY A 369 -2.26 1.56 31.65
N PHE A 370 -3.25 1.91 30.84
CA PHE A 370 -4.30 0.97 30.45
C PHE A 370 -3.77 -0.09 29.49
N LEU A 371 -4.41 -1.26 29.56
CA LEU A 371 -4.10 -2.40 28.69
C LEU A 371 -4.99 -2.35 27.45
N GLY A 372 -4.45 -2.77 26.31
CA GLY A 372 -5.13 -2.85 25.03
C GLY A 372 -4.70 -1.76 24.04
N ASP A 373 -4.86 -2.07 22.76
CA ASP A 373 -4.56 -1.20 21.63
C ASP A 373 -5.86 -0.83 20.90
N PHE A 374 -6.05 0.45 20.55
CA PHE A 374 -7.24 0.91 19.82
C PHE A 374 -7.38 0.29 18.43
N ARG A 375 -6.29 -0.26 17.87
CA ARG A 375 -6.26 -0.96 16.58
C ARG A 375 -6.83 -2.37 16.67
N GLY A 376 -6.89 -2.95 17.87
CA GLY A 376 -7.57 -4.20 18.16
C GLY A 376 -9.04 -3.98 18.54
N TYR A 377 -9.61 -4.86 19.36
CA TYR A 377 -10.98 -4.71 19.83
C TYR A 377 -11.04 -3.84 21.08
N MET A 378 -11.25 -2.54 20.87
CA MET A 378 -11.55 -1.57 21.91
C MET A 378 -12.77 -0.74 21.50
N GLU A 379 -13.93 -1.13 22.02
CA GLU A 379 -15.21 -0.48 21.73
C GLU A 379 -15.27 0.92 22.37
N ASP A 380 -15.69 1.90 21.59
CA ASP A 380 -15.84 3.28 22.04
C ASP A 380 -17.28 3.65 22.44
N VAL A 381 -17.46 4.89 22.89
CA VAL A 381 -18.78 5.42 23.29
C VAL A 381 -19.80 5.51 22.15
N PHE A 382 -19.36 5.32 20.90
CA PHE A 382 -20.19 5.33 19.69
C PHE A 382 -20.41 3.92 19.11
N GLY A 383 -19.78 2.89 19.69
CA GLY A 383 -19.82 1.51 19.20
C GLY A 383 -18.77 1.17 18.14
N ASN A 384 -17.82 2.07 17.87
CA ASN A 384 -16.70 1.82 16.97
C ASN A 384 -15.69 0.88 17.62
N THR A 385 -15.05 0.03 16.81
CA THR A 385 -13.96 -0.87 17.23
C THR A 385 -12.76 -0.67 16.30
N GLY A 386 -11.64 -1.37 16.52
CA GLY A 386 -10.45 -1.20 15.68
C GLY A 386 -10.54 -1.95 14.35
N SER A 387 -9.49 -2.71 14.04
CA SER A 387 -9.33 -3.45 12.78
C SER A 387 -10.24 -4.67 12.66
N TYR A 388 -10.90 -5.05 13.75
CA TYR A 388 -11.87 -6.13 13.80
C TYR A 388 -12.94 -5.87 14.86
N GLN A 389 -14.09 -6.51 14.69
CA GLN A 389 -15.20 -6.51 15.65
C GLN A 389 -15.57 -7.93 16.06
N MET A 390 -16.25 -8.09 17.20
CA MET A 390 -16.77 -9.39 17.63
C MET A 390 -18.22 -9.57 17.15
N VAL A 391 -18.46 -10.63 16.38
CA VAL A 391 -19.83 -11.10 16.05
C VAL A 391 -20.10 -12.37 16.86
N GLY A 392 -20.78 -12.20 18.00
CA GLY A 392 -20.87 -13.27 18.99
C GLY A 392 -19.49 -13.56 19.60
N ASN A 393 -18.93 -14.75 19.32
CA ASN A 393 -17.58 -15.12 19.75
C ASN A 393 -16.55 -15.07 18.61
N ASP A 394 -16.97 -14.67 17.41
CA ASP A 394 -16.14 -14.74 16.20
C ASP A 394 -15.55 -13.35 15.88
N PRO A 395 -14.21 -13.23 15.78
CA PRO A 395 -13.55 -11.98 15.41
C PRO A 395 -13.62 -11.76 13.88
N VAL A 396 -14.22 -10.65 13.47
CA VAL A 396 -14.49 -10.30 12.06
C VAL A 396 -13.66 -9.09 11.66
N ILE A 397 -12.79 -9.25 10.64
CA ILE A 397 -12.01 -8.13 10.07
C ILE A 397 -12.98 -7.16 9.38
N THR A 398 -12.91 -5.88 9.74
CA THR A 398 -13.85 -4.85 9.26
C THR A 398 -13.27 -3.96 8.16
N LYS A 399 -11.94 -3.84 8.06
CA LYS A 399 -11.26 -2.89 7.13
C LYS A 399 -11.74 -2.95 5.68
N PHE A 400 -12.20 -4.10 5.20
CA PHE A 400 -12.65 -4.31 3.81
C PHE A 400 -14.15 -4.14 3.59
N THR A 401 -14.94 -4.18 4.65
CA THR A 401 -16.42 -4.24 4.61
C THR A 401 -17.08 -3.20 5.52
N ALA A 402 -16.32 -2.20 5.96
CA ALA A 402 -16.77 -1.20 6.93
C ALA A 402 -17.94 -0.36 6.40
N GLU A 403 -17.99 -0.11 5.08
CA GLU A 403 -19.03 0.70 4.42
C GLU A 403 -20.32 -0.07 4.12
N PHE A 404 -20.56 -1.22 4.73
CA PHE A 404 -21.73 -2.03 4.42
C PHE A 404 -23.05 -1.28 4.65
N ASP A 405 -23.88 -1.20 3.60
CA ASP A 405 -25.21 -0.58 3.67
C ASP A 405 -26.30 -1.65 3.85
N GLU A 406 -26.87 -1.73 5.05
CA GLU A 406 -27.97 -2.64 5.38
C GLU A 406 -29.23 -2.44 4.50
N LEU A 407 -29.46 -1.21 4.01
CA LEU A 407 -30.60 -0.90 3.16
C LEU A 407 -30.37 -1.37 1.71
N ASN A 408 -29.12 -1.47 1.28
CA ASN A 408 -28.73 -1.86 -0.06
C ASN A 408 -27.64 -2.96 -0.05
N PRO A 409 -27.93 -4.15 0.52
CA PRO A 409 -26.92 -5.18 0.80
C PRO A 409 -26.28 -5.80 -0.45
N LEU A 410 -26.88 -5.58 -1.63
CA LEU A 410 -26.35 -6.04 -2.91
C LEU A 410 -25.28 -5.11 -3.50
N GLU A 411 -25.14 -3.88 -2.99
CA GLU A 411 -24.15 -2.92 -3.51
C GLU A 411 -22.73 -3.30 -3.11
N ARG A 412 -22.57 -3.96 -1.96
CA ARG A 412 -21.29 -4.46 -1.43
C ARG A 412 -20.13 -3.47 -1.65
N PRO A 413 -20.21 -2.22 -1.18
CA PRO A 413 -19.09 -1.30 -1.24
C PRO A 413 -17.94 -1.82 -0.38
N GLY A 414 -16.71 -1.51 -0.74
CA GLY A 414 -15.55 -1.92 0.06
C GLY A 414 -14.28 -1.29 -0.44
N ARG A 415 -13.19 -1.54 0.28
CA ARG A 415 -11.90 -0.92 -0.01
C ARG A 415 -10.79 -1.95 0.10
N LEU A 416 -9.75 -1.77 -0.71
CA LEU A 416 -8.47 -2.44 -0.57
C LEU A 416 -7.40 -1.38 -0.22
N PRO A 417 -7.09 -1.22 1.07
CA PRO A 417 -5.92 -0.49 1.53
C PRO A 417 -4.64 -1.05 0.91
N LEU A 418 -3.76 -0.18 0.40
CA LEU A 418 -2.47 -0.60 -0.14
C LEU A 418 -1.32 0.22 0.43
N LEU A 419 -1.50 1.54 0.54
CA LEU A 419 -0.52 2.43 1.16
C LEU A 419 -1.15 3.67 1.79
N ARG A 420 -0.72 3.96 3.02
CA ARG A 420 -1.11 5.15 3.77
C ARG A 420 0.06 5.75 4.55
N ALA A 421 -0.16 6.93 5.11
CA ALA A 421 0.82 7.75 5.79
C ALA A 421 1.62 6.97 6.85
N ALA A 422 0.97 6.13 7.66
CA ALA A 422 1.68 5.36 8.68
C ALA A 422 2.65 4.33 8.09
N GLY A 423 2.28 3.66 6.99
CA GLY A 423 3.19 2.77 6.27
C GLY A 423 4.41 3.51 5.72
N LEU A 424 4.20 4.71 5.20
CA LEU A 424 5.30 5.60 4.77
C LEU A 424 6.23 5.99 5.93
N HIS A 425 5.68 6.31 7.12
CA HIS A 425 6.47 6.63 8.31
C HIS A 425 7.29 5.42 8.79
N LEU A 426 6.71 4.23 8.77
CA LEU A 426 7.40 2.99 9.17
C LEU A 426 8.53 2.62 8.20
N ARG A 427 8.31 2.76 6.89
CA ARG A 427 9.35 2.59 5.87
C ARG A 427 10.48 3.62 6.01
N TYR A 428 10.14 4.87 6.28
CA TYR A 428 11.12 5.91 6.60
C TYR A 428 11.92 5.56 7.85
N ALA A 429 11.24 5.19 8.95
CA ALA A 429 11.90 4.82 10.20
C ALA A 429 12.85 3.63 9.99
N GLU A 430 12.46 2.66 9.19
CA GLU A 430 13.33 1.52 8.86
C GLU A 430 14.58 1.96 8.09
N ALA A 431 14.41 2.75 7.03
CA ALA A 431 15.52 3.28 6.25
C ALA A 431 16.46 4.16 7.11
N ALA A 432 15.91 5.06 7.93
CA ALA A 432 16.66 5.90 8.83
C ALA A 432 17.43 5.07 9.89
N ASN A 433 16.79 4.07 10.48
CA ASN A 433 17.43 3.17 11.45
C ASN A 433 18.63 2.46 10.81
N ARG A 434 18.45 1.89 9.61
CA ARG A 434 19.52 1.19 8.88
C ARG A 434 20.59 2.12 8.31
N ALA A 435 20.31 3.41 8.18
CA ALA A 435 21.28 4.45 7.88
C ALA A 435 22.03 4.98 9.13
N GLY A 436 21.82 4.38 10.32
CA GLY A 436 22.48 4.77 11.56
C GLY A 436 21.80 5.92 12.30
N GLN A 437 20.56 6.27 11.94
CA GLN A 437 19.77 7.31 12.59
C GLN A 437 18.70 6.69 13.51
N THR A 438 19.12 5.77 14.39
CA THR A 438 18.23 4.97 15.24
C THR A 438 17.36 5.82 16.16
N TYR A 439 17.92 6.88 16.76
CA TYR A 439 17.13 7.78 17.62
C TYR A 439 16.03 8.50 16.83
N LEU A 440 16.33 9.03 15.64
CA LEU A 440 15.33 9.67 14.77
C LEU A 440 14.25 8.68 14.33
N ALA A 441 14.66 7.47 13.92
CA ALA A 441 13.72 6.41 13.57
C ALA A 441 12.79 6.06 14.75
N SER A 442 13.31 6.03 15.98
CA SER A 442 12.50 5.81 17.18
C SER A 442 11.50 6.93 17.43
N ALA A 443 11.79 8.17 16.98
CA ALA A 443 10.85 9.29 17.08
C ALA A 443 9.64 9.09 16.16
N PHE A 444 9.86 8.66 14.91
CA PHE A 444 8.79 8.34 13.95
C PHE A 444 7.93 7.16 14.41
N LEU A 445 8.57 6.13 14.96
CA LEU A 445 7.89 4.99 15.56
C LEU A 445 7.00 5.42 16.73
N ASN A 446 7.53 6.25 17.63
CA ASN A 446 6.88 6.66 18.87
C ASN A 446 5.94 7.86 18.68
N ASN A 447 6.31 9.00 19.29
CA ASN A 447 5.45 10.18 19.48
C ASN A 447 5.82 11.36 18.55
N GLY A 448 6.52 11.07 17.45
CA GLY A 448 6.94 12.04 16.45
C GLY A 448 8.20 12.82 16.82
N VAL A 449 8.79 13.47 15.81
CA VAL A 449 10.02 14.28 15.92
C VAL A 449 9.85 15.41 16.94
N ARG A 450 8.67 16.04 17.00
CA ARG A 450 8.40 17.11 17.96
C ARG A 450 8.64 16.67 19.40
N ALA A 451 8.15 15.48 19.78
CA ALA A 451 8.26 14.97 21.14
C ALA A 451 9.67 14.46 21.47
N ALA A 452 10.42 13.99 20.47
CA ALA A 452 11.75 13.42 20.67
C ALA A 452 12.88 14.47 20.76
N TYR A 453 12.75 15.63 20.11
CA TYR A 453 13.82 16.63 20.05
C TYR A 453 13.47 17.89 20.89
N PRO A 454 13.84 17.95 22.19
CA PRO A 454 13.48 19.04 23.09
C PRO A 454 14.14 20.38 22.70
N GLY A 455 13.30 21.38 22.44
CA GLY A 455 13.63 22.67 21.79
C GLY A 455 12.52 23.12 20.82
N SER A 456 11.61 22.20 20.48
CA SER A 456 10.38 22.40 19.72
C SER A 456 9.23 23.04 20.50
N ASP A 457 9.26 22.97 21.84
CA ASP A 457 8.29 23.60 22.73
C ASP A 457 8.85 24.94 23.26
N MET A 458 8.23 26.06 22.86
CA MET A 458 8.55 27.42 23.33
C MET A 458 8.22 27.69 24.82
N TYR A 459 7.75 26.69 25.57
CA TYR A 459 7.35 26.83 26.98
C TYR A 459 8.22 26.05 27.99
N ALA A 460 9.53 26.05 27.80
CA ALA A 460 10.40 26.03 28.98
C ALA A 460 10.33 27.44 29.59
N GLY A 461 9.60 27.59 30.71
CA GLY A 461 9.16 28.89 31.23
C GLY A 461 10.22 30.00 31.24
N ASN A 462 9.89 31.13 30.63
CA ASN A 462 10.43 32.47 30.85
C ASN A 462 11.92 32.58 31.23
N ASP A 463 12.81 32.05 30.40
CA ASP A 463 14.09 32.72 30.15
C ASP A 463 14.47 32.55 28.67
N TYR A 464 14.29 33.62 27.89
CA TYR A 464 14.53 33.67 26.45
C TYR A 464 16.01 33.84 26.14
N THR A 465 16.81 32.96 26.70
CA THR A 465 18.25 33.01 26.63
C THR A 465 18.77 31.58 26.44
N TYR A 466 18.87 31.24 25.15
CA TYR A 466 19.88 30.35 24.58
C TYR A 466 19.72 28.83 24.77
N ARG A 467 19.56 28.13 23.64
CA ARG A 467 19.89 26.71 23.51
C ARG A 467 20.58 26.47 22.17
N ASN A 468 21.90 26.66 22.14
CA ASN A 468 22.75 25.94 21.20
C ASN A 468 22.55 24.44 21.48
N ILE A 469 22.14 23.67 20.48
CA ILE A 469 22.41 22.24 20.47
C ILE A 469 23.22 21.99 19.19
N SER A 470 24.54 22.11 19.30
CA SER A 470 25.42 21.32 18.44
C SER A 470 25.26 19.88 18.90
N TYR A 471 24.60 19.04 18.10
CA TYR A 471 24.66 17.60 18.32
C TYR A 471 25.90 17.07 17.59
N GLU A 472 26.71 16.34 18.33
CA GLU A 472 27.41 15.22 17.72
C GLU A 472 26.48 14.02 17.86
N THR A 473 26.27 13.26 16.79
CA THR A 473 25.63 11.96 16.94
C THR A 473 26.69 10.95 17.34
N ASP A 474 26.39 10.09 18.31
CA ASP A 474 27.20 8.88 18.46
C ASP A 474 27.07 7.98 17.21
N VAL A 475 27.75 6.83 17.22
CA VAL A 475 27.71 5.88 16.09
C VAL A 475 26.31 5.29 15.82
N TYR A 476 25.33 5.57 16.69
CA TYR A 476 23.95 5.09 16.63
C TYR A 476 22.93 6.22 16.39
N GLY A 477 23.40 7.46 16.15
CA GLY A 477 22.51 8.59 15.91
C GLY A 477 21.96 9.25 17.19
N ASN A 478 22.41 8.85 18.39
CA ASN A 478 21.98 9.48 19.62
C ASN A 478 22.60 10.87 19.74
N ILE A 479 21.81 11.86 20.17
CA ILE A 479 22.30 13.23 20.37
C ILE A 479 23.24 13.28 21.57
N VAL A 480 24.49 13.68 21.33
CA VAL A 480 25.45 14.08 22.37
C VAL A 480 25.34 15.60 22.55
N TYR A 481 24.93 16.03 23.75
CA TYR A 481 24.80 17.44 24.09
C TYR A 481 26.14 17.99 24.63
N GLU A 482 26.67 19.05 24.03
CA GLU A 482 27.79 19.84 24.59
C GLU A 482 27.31 21.26 24.91
N TYR A 483 27.43 21.67 26.18
CA TYR A 483 27.05 23.02 26.64
C TYR A 483 28.28 23.92 26.69
N ILE A 484 28.28 25.03 25.94
CA ILE A 484 29.35 26.05 25.99
C ILE A 484 28.85 27.27 26.77
N LEU A 485 29.67 27.74 27.72
CA LEU A 485 29.47 28.97 28.49
C LEU A 485 30.38 30.08 27.93
N GLU A 486 29.81 31.19 27.45
CA GLU A 486 30.53 32.46 27.26
C GLU A 486 30.05 33.47 28.32
N ASP A 487 30.93 34.16 29.04
CA ASP A 487 30.58 35.26 29.96
C ASP A 487 29.33 35.08 30.86
N ASP A 488 29.14 33.89 31.46
CA ASP A 488 27.96 33.50 32.26
C ASP A 488 26.60 33.67 31.54
N VAL A 489 26.63 33.84 30.22
CA VAL A 489 25.50 34.01 29.32
C VAL A 489 25.75 33.09 28.13
N VAL A 490 25.04 31.97 28.07
CA VAL A 490 25.06 31.09 26.89
C VAL A 490 24.80 31.96 25.63
N VAL A 491 25.43 31.77 24.46
CA VAL A 491 25.18 32.62 23.26
C VAL A 491 24.89 31.70 22.07
N ASP A 492 23.79 31.93 21.31
CA ASP A 492 23.35 31.07 20.19
C ASP A 492 23.00 31.88 18.93
N SER A 493 23.52 31.43 17.78
CA SER A 493 23.07 31.87 16.46
C SER A 493 23.05 30.77 15.36
N THR A 494 23.06 29.47 15.68
CA THR A 494 22.92 28.42 14.64
C THR A 494 22.24 27.14 15.15
N MET A 495 21.01 26.88 14.72
CA MET A 495 20.44 25.53 14.66
C MET A 495 21.14 24.77 13.54
N ASN A 496 21.92 23.74 13.86
CA ASN A 496 22.28 22.76 12.86
C ASN A 496 21.06 21.82 12.72
N LEU A 497 20.55 21.50 11.53
CA LEU A 497 19.65 20.35 11.34
C LEU A 497 20.50 19.14 10.93
N LEU A 498 20.09 17.92 11.33
CA LEU A 498 20.78 16.70 10.88
C LEU A 498 20.97 16.79 9.35
N PRO A 499 22.04 16.25 8.77
CA PRO A 499 22.21 16.35 7.32
C PRO A 499 21.01 15.69 6.62
N SER A 500 20.65 16.24 5.47
CA SER A 500 19.62 15.63 4.61
C SER A 500 19.96 14.16 4.32
N PRO A 501 18.99 13.23 4.42
CA PRO A 501 17.52 13.43 4.56
C PRO A 501 16.98 13.33 6.00
N PHE A 502 17.78 13.61 7.02
CA PHE A 502 17.40 13.43 8.42
C PHE A 502 17.03 14.76 9.13
N ASP A 503 17.04 15.86 8.38
CA ASP A 503 16.65 17.23 8.79
C ASP A 503 15.13 17.42 8.88
N PHE A 504 14.53 17.08 10.02
CA PHE A 504 13.10 17.35 10.28
C PHE A 504 12.91 18.61 11.13
N ASP A 505 12.19 19.60 10.60
CA ASP A 505 11.86 20.82 11.33
C ASP A 505 10.51 20.71 12.04
N ALA A 506 10.55 20.46 13.35
CA ALA A 506 9.36 20.33 14.20
C ALA A 506 9.09 21.54 15.10
N ARG A 507 9.65 22.72 14.78
CA ARG A 507 9.50 23.93 15.59
C ARG A 507 8.05 24.39 15.70
N GLN A 508 7.57 24.64 16.91
CA GLN A 508 6.25 25.23 17.15
C GLN A 508 6.36 26.61 17.81
N THR A 509 5.53 27.56 17.39
CA THR A 509 5.30 28.79 18.14
C THR A 509 4.14 28.57 19.11
N SER A 510 4.40 28.71 20.40
CA SER A 510 3.49 28.21 21.42
C SER A 510 2.45 29.22 21.93
N ASP A 511 2.50 30.48 21.50
CA ASP A 511 1.53 31.51 21.88
C ASP A 511 0.95 32.19 20.65
N GLY A 512 -0.36 32.48 20.66
CA GLY A 512 -1.09 33.19 19.61
C GLY A 512 -0.60 34.60 19.26
N ASP A 513 0.56 35.00 19.80
CA ASP A 513 1.24 36.27 19.58
C ASP A 513 2.41 36.19 18.57
N ILE A 514 2.75 34.99 18.05
CA ILE A 514 3.85 34.82 17.06
C ILE A 514 3.30 34.35 15.69
N PRO A 515 3.70 35.00 14.58
CA PRO A 515 3.27 34.63 13.23
C PRO A 515 3.49 33.15 12.88
N SER A 516 2.51 32.57 12.17
CA SER A 516 2.53 31.18 11.69
C SER A 516 3.71 30.84 10.75
N ILE A 517 4.39 31.84 10.20
CA ILE A 517 5.52 31.70 9.27
C ILE A 517 6.79 31.09 9.90
N TYR A 518 6.83 30.96 11.22
CA TYR A 518 7.99 30.40 11.95
C TYR A 518 7.79 28.94 12.39
N ARG A 519 6.68 28.30 12.01
CA ARG A 519 6.40 26.91 12.35
C ARG A 519 7.10 25.97 11.36
N GLY A 520 7.76 24.96 11.89
CA GLY A 520 8.34 23.89 11.09
C GLY A 520 7.26 22.97 10.52
N GLU A 521 7.57 22.29 9.42
CA GLU A 521 6.62 21.40 8.73
C GLU A 521 6.10 20.26 9.62
N TRP A 522 6.90 19.83 10.61
CA TRP A 522 6.65 18.64 11.44
C TRP A 522 6.11 18.94 12.84
N HIS A 523 5.77 20.21 13.14
CA HIS A 523 5.35 20.62 14.47
C HIS A 523 4.04 19.97 14.97
N ARG A 524 3.27 19.33 14.08
CA ARG A 524 2.01 18.66 14.41
C ARG A 524 2.11 17.14 14.42
N GLY A 525 3.19 16.57 13.87
CA GLY A 525 3.32 15.12 13.74
C GLY A 525 3.51 14.46 15.11
N ILE A 526 2.75 13.40 15.35
CA ILE A 526 2.77 12.67 16.62
C ILE A 526 3.27 11.23 16.50
N GLY A 527 3.80 10.84 15.34
CA GLY A 527 4.31 9.49 15.11
C GLY A 527 3.23 8.40 15.12
N VAL A 528 3.67 7.17 14.83
CA VAL A 528 2.76 6.02 14.63
C VAL A 528 2.11 5.61 15.93
N ARG A 529 2.88 5.34 16.99
CA ARG A 529 2.34 4.91 18.29
C ARG A 529 1.55 6.01 19.00
N GLY A 530 1.92 7.27 18.79
CA GLY A 530 1.22 8.41 19.38
C GLY A 530 -0.25 8.52 18.96
N ARG A 531 -0.59 8.12 17.72
CA ARG A 531 -1.97 8.20 17.18
C ARG A 531 -2.97 7.33 17.93
N VAL A 532 -2.48 6.28 18.58
CA VAL A 532 -3.26 5.33 19.39
C VAL A 532 -2.80 5.32 20.84
N ARG A 533 -2.18 6.42 21.31
CA ARG A 533 -1.83 6.65 22.72
C ARG A 533 -0.95 5.56 23.33
N MET A 534 -0.19 4.85 22.49
CA MET A 534 0.65 3.76 22.94
C MET A 534 1.85 4.27 23.74
N ALA A 535 2.26 3.52 24.77
CA ALA A 535 3.44 3.89 25.54
C ALA A 535 4.68 3.89 24.62
N PRO A 536 5.57 4.90 24.74
CA PRO A 536 6.75 4.99 23.88
C PRO A 536 7.75 3.89 24.20
N ILE A 537 8.22 3.21 23.16
CA ILE A 537 9.29 2.22 23.23
C ILE A 537 10.60 2.93 23.53
N GLN A 538 11.31 2.46 24.55
CA GLN A 538 12.62 2.98 24.94
C GLN A 538 13.71 2.16 24.27
N LEU A 539 14.72 2.84 23.73
CA LEU A 539 15.90 2.16 23.18
C LEU A 539 16.70 1.50 24.30
N PRO A 540 17.17 0.25 24.11
CA PRO A 540 17.93 -0.46 25.12
C PRO A 540 19.33 0.14 25.29
N THR A 541 19.96 -0.15 26.43
CA THR A 541 21.34 0.28 26.75
C THR A 541 22.33 -0.87 26.76
N ASP A 542 21.83 -2.10 26.69
CA ASP A 542 22.54 -3.36 26.92
C ASP A 542 22.58 -4.29 25.71
N GLU A 543 21.93 -3.93 24.61
CA GLU A 543 21.95 -4.63 23.32
C GLU A 543 22.02 -3.65 22.14
N ASP A 544 22.13 -4.16 20.91
CA ASP A 544 22.22 -3.33 19.71
C ASP A 544 20.90 -2.57 19.47
N PRO A 545 20.88 -1.23 19.64
CA PRO A 545 19.66 -0.46 19.55
C PRO A 545 19.11 -0.42 18.12
N MET A 546 19.95 -0.59 17.09
CA MET A 546 19.50 -0.63 15.70
C MET A 546 18.74 -1.93 15.42
N LEU A 547 19.28 -3.08 15.85
CA LEU A 547 18.59 -4.37 15.66
C LEU A 547 17.32 -4.46 16.50
N PHE A 548 17.38 -3.99 17.75
CA PHE A 548 16.19 -3.87 18.59
C PHE A 548 15.13 -3.01 17.91
N LEU A 549 15.48 -1.82 17.44
CA LEU A 549 14.50 -0.93 16.82
C LEU A 549 13.96 -1.48 15.49
N GLU A 550 14.78 -2.20 14.69
CA GLU A 550 14.29 -2.87 13.48
C GLU A 550 13.20 -3.89 13.84
N GLU A 551 13.40 -4.65 14.93
CA GLU A 551 12.38 -5.55 15.46
C GLU A 551 11.10 -4.78 15.82
N GLN A 552 11.23 -3.71 16.59
CA GLN A 552 10.09 -2.91 17.04
C GLN A 552 9.34 -2.23 15.89
N ILE A 553 10.03 -1.80 14.82
CA ILE A 553 9.41 -1.24 13.62
C ILE A 553 8.60 -2.31 12.89
N ILE A 554 9.12 -3.53 12.73
CA ILE A 554 8.39 -4.63 12.08
C ILE A 554 7.20 -5.09 12.90
N GLU A 555 7.35 -5.11 14.22
CA GLU A 555 6.25 -5.37 15.14
C GLU A 555 5.16 -4.29 15.01
N GLU A 556 5.52 -3.02 15.11
CA GLU A 556 4.56 -1.92 14.95
C GLU A 556 3.90 -1.90 13.56
N SER A 557 4.64 -2.24 12.50
CA SER A 557 4.08 -2.38 11.14
C SER A 557 3.00 -3.45 11.10
N GLY A 558 3.18 -4.57 11.81
CA GLY A 558 2.16 -5.61 11.92
C GLY A 558 0.90 -5.12 12.62
N ARG A 559 1.01 -4.34 13.70
CA ARG A 559 -0.14 -3.79 14.44
C ARG A 559 -0.87 -2.70 13.66
N GLU A 560 -0.10 -1.80 13.04
CA GLU A 560 -0.59 -0.64 12.31
C GLU A 560 -1.26 -1.07 10.99
N LEU A 561 -0.60 -1.94 10.22
CA LEU A 561 -0.98 -2.29 8.85
C LEU A 561 -1.60 -3.69 8.74
N ALA A 562 -2.05 -4.28 9.85
CA ALA A 562 -2.67 -5.60 9.86
C ALA A 562 -3.72 -5.72 8.75
N PHE A 563 -3.60 -6.79 7.94
CA PHE A 563 -4.50 -7.13 6.84
C PHE A 563 -4.35 -6.28 5.57
N GLU A 564 -3.43 -5.30 5.51
CA GLU A 564 -3.34 -4.37 4.36
C GLU A 564 -2.44 -4.89 3.20
N GLY A 565 -2.03 -6.16 3.23
CA GLY A 565 -1.32 -6.82 2.13
C GLY A 565 0.18 -6.55 2.10
N GLN A 566 0.79 -6.18 3.23
CA GLN A 566 2.22 -5.88 3.31
C GLN A 566 3.01 -6.90 4.11
N ARG A 567 2.34 -7.70 4.95
CA ARG A 567 3.03 -8.47 5.99
C ARG A 567 3.99 -9.52 5.45
N TRP A 568 3.58 -10.29 4.44
CA TRP A 568 4.45 -11.31 3.82
C TRP A 568 5.74 -10.70 3.26
N ALA A 569 5.61 -9.63 2.46
CA ALA A 569 6.74 -8.95 1.85
C ALA A 569 7.73 -8.41 2.90
N ASP A 570 7.21 -7.89 4.02
CA ASP A 570 8.03 -7.43 5.14
C ASP A 570 8.83 -8.54 5.79
N LEU A 571 8.19 -9.66 6.10
CA LEU A 571 8.88 -10.81 6.71
C LEU A 571 9.96 -11.37 5.79
N VAL A 572 9.65 -11.53 4.50
CA VAL A 572 10.61 -12.05 3.50
C VAL A 572 11.80 -11.11 3.37
N ARG A 573 11.56 -9.81 3.25
CA ARG A 573 12.62 -8.81 3.09
C ARG A 573 13.61 -8.80 4.25
N ILE A 574 13.10 -8.81 5.48
CA ILE A 574 13.95 -8.81 6.67
C ILE A 574 14.69 -10.14 6.82
N ALA A 575 14.02 -11.27 6.59
CA ALA A 575 14.66 -12.58 6.62
C ALA A 575 15.82 -12.69 5.60
N ILE A 576 15.61 -12.23 4.36
CA ILE A 576 16.65 -12.19 3.32
C ILE A 576 17.79 -11.26 3.73
N ARG A 577 17.47 -10.03 4.17
CA ARG A 577 18.48 -9.04 4.59
C ARG A 577 19.34 -9.53 5.73
N ARG A 578 18.74 -10.15 6.75
CA ARG A 578 19.43 -10.71 7.91
C ARG A 578 20.15 -12.01 7.58
N GLY A 579 19.79 -12.68 6.48
CA GLY A 579 20.23 -14.04 6.18
C GLY A 579 19.73 -15.04 7.22
N ASP A 580 18.55 -14.78 7.79
CA ASP A 580 17.99 -15.53 8.91
C ASP A 580 16.58 -16.05 8.59
N ASN A 581 16.49 -17.34 8.29
CA ASN A 581 15.22 -17.98 7.98
C ASN A 581 14.31 -18.12 9.22
N ALA A 582 14.90 -18.19 10.42
CA ALA A 582 14.13 -18.35 11.66
C ALA A 582 13.27 -17.11 11.92
N PHE A 583 13.72 -15.92 11.50
CA PHE A 583 12.96 -14.68 11.62
C PHE A 583 11.53 -14.78 11.06
N LEU A 584 11.38 -15.35 9.86
CA LEU A 584 10.09 -15.55 9.20
C LEU A 584 9.38 -16.79 9.75
N ALA A 585 10.11 -17.90 9.91
CA ALA A 585 9.53 -19.18 10.33
C ALA A 585 8.94 -19.12 11.74
N ASP A 586 9.63 -18.49 12.69
CA ASP A 586 9.21 -18.39 14.09
C ASP A 586 7.93 -17.54 14.22
N ARG A 587 7.86 -16.40 13.51
CA ARG A 587 6.68 -15.53 13.52
C ARG A 587 5.43 -16.20 12.97
N ILE A 588 5.56 -16.88 11.84
CA ILE A 588 4.42 -17.58 11.24
C ILE A 588 3.99 -18.76 12.11
N ALA A 589 4.94 -19.48 12.73
CA ALA A 589 4.63 -20.55 13.66
C ALA A 589 3.88 -20.05 14.91
N GLU A 590 4.19 -18.85 15.39
CA GLU A 590 3.56 -18.23 16.57
C GLU A 590 2.03 -18.16 16.43
N LYS A 591 1.52 -17.89 15.22
CA LYS A 591 0.07 -17.86 14.97
C LYS A 591 -0.62 -19.17 15.34
N PHE A 592 0.03 -20.30 15.08
CA PHE A 592 -0.46 -21.64 15.39
C PHE A 592 -0.26 -22.02 16.85
N ILE A 593 0.85 -21.57 17.47
CA ILE A 593 1.06 -21.72 18.92
C ILE A 593 -0.08 -21.05 19.67
N GLU A 594 -0.38 -19.80 19.31
CA GLU A 594 -1.39 -19.01 19.99
C GLU A 594 -2.82 -19.50 19.70
N ALA A 595 -3.04 -20.14 18.55
CA ALA A 595 -4.27 -20.85 18.22
C ALA A 595 -4.45 -22.19 18.96
N GLY A 596 -3.44 -22.65 19.72
CA GLY A 596 -3.49 -23.92 20.45
C GLY A 596 -3.14 -25.15 19.60
N GLU A 597 -2.40 -24.94 18.51
CA GLU A 597 -2.00 -25.96 17.54
C GLU A 597 -0.46 -26.16 17.49
N PRO A 598 0.21 -26.50 18.60
CA PRO A 598 1.68 -26.54 18.67
C PRO A 598 2.31 -27.56 17.70
N GLY A 599 1.59 -28.64 17.37
CA GLY A 599 2.05 -29.60 16.36
C GLY A 599 2.08 -29.02 14.95
N ASN A 600 1.07 -28.22 14.59
CA ASN A 600 1.02 -27.52 13.32
C ASN A 600 2.11 -26.43 13.27
N ALA A 601 2.30 -25.70 14.38
CA ALA A 601 3.37 -24.72 14.52
C ALA A 601 4.76 -25.33 14.23
N GLU A 602 5.08 -26.48 14.82
CA GLU A 602 6.38 -27.14 14.60
C GLU A 602 6.55 -27.62 13.15
N GLU A 603 5.50 -28.12 12.52
CA GLU A 603 5.51 -28.52 11.12
C GLU A 603 5.72 -27.33 10.17
N VAL A 604 4.92 -26.27 10.32
CA VAL A 604 5.04 -25.04 9.52
C VAL A 604 6.44 -24.43 9.70
N ARG A 605 6.90 -24.31 10.95
CA ARG A 605 8.24 -23.81 11.25
C ARG A 605 9.31 -24.65 10.54
N SER A 606 9.24 -25.97 10.64
CA SER A 606 10.21 -26.87 10.02
C SER A 606 10.24 -26.71 8.50
N ARG A 607 9.10 -26.49 7.84
CA ARG A 607 9.03 -26.23 6.39
C ARG A 607 9.66 -24.88 6.05
N LEU A 608 9.31 -23.83 6.78
CA LEU A 608 9.78 -22.46 6.54
C LEU A 608 11.24 -22.22 6.92
N MET A 609 11.88 -23.12 7.66
CA MET A 609 13.35 -23.07 7.80
C MET A 609 14.08 -23.28 6.47
N ASN A 610 13.45 -23.90 5.47
CA ASN A 610 13.96 -23.95 4.10
C ASN A 610 13.37 -22.82 3.25
N ARG A 611 14.24 -21.96 2.71
CA ARG A 611 13.86 -20.82 1.86
C ARG A 611 13.12 -21.24 0.58
N ASP A 612 13.37 -22.43 0.06
CA ASP A 612 12.66 -22.93 -1.14
C ASP A 612 11.15 -23.08 -0.89
N ASN A 613 10.75 -23.34 0.36
CA ASN A 613 9.34 -23.47 0.75
C ASN A 613 8.66 -22.12 1.01
N TRP A 614 9.38 -21.00 0.85
CA TRP A 614 8.77 -19.65 0.93
C TRP A 614 8.06 -19.28 -0.36
N PHE A 615 8.23 -20.06 -1.42
CA PHE A 615 7.73 -19.70 -2.73
C PHE A 615 6.74 -20.75 -3.22
N LEU A 616 5.69 -20.26 -3.86
CA LEU A 616 4.65 -21.06 -4.47
C LEU A 616 5.16 -21.64 -5.79
N PRO A 617 4.70 -22.84 -6.18
CA PRO A 617 5.10 -23.43 -7.45
C PRO A 617 4.62 -22.57 -8.62
N LEU A 618 5.53 -22.17 -9.48
CA LEU A 618 5.19 -21.56 -10.77
C LEU A 618 4.83 -22.69 -11.75
N GLN A 619 3.53 -22.90 -11.98
CA GLN A 619 3.10 -23.81 -13.05
C GLN A 619 3.49 -23.20 -14.39
N ARG A 620 4.37 -23.89 -15.12
CA ARG A 620 4.84 -23.50 -16.45
C ARG A 620 3.82 -23.85 -17.53
#